data_AF-A0A6I6JFA3-F1
#
_entry.id   AF-A0A6I6JFA3-F1
#
_cell.length_a   1.000
_cell.length_b   1.000
_cell.length_c   1.000
_cell.angle_alpha   90.00
_cell.angle_beta   90.00
_cell.angle_gamma   90.00
#
_symmetry.space_group_name_H-M   'P 1'
#
loop_
_entity.id
_entity.type
_entity.pdbx_description
1 polymer ?
#
loop_
_entity_poly.entity_id
_entity_poly.type
_entity_poly.pdbx_seq_one_letter_code
_entity_poly.pdbx_strand_id
1 'polypeptide(L)'
;MNQIDMIRKRQLAIALGVGIPYFAFVISIFLLVYLLGDAVAQVSILDFPLHYWLVAIAVYPITWGLFIWYVGKANAMEDEIEATFGEE
;
A
#
# COMPACT_ATOMS: atom_id res chain seq x y z
N MET A 1 -19.72 24.17 -1.80
CA MET A 1 -18.65 23.22 -1.42
C MET A 1 -17.64 23.27 -2.55
N ASN A 2 -16.38 23.65 -2.29
CA ASN A 2 -15.40 23.86 -3.36
C ASN A 2 -15.08 22.53 -4.06
N GLN A 3 -14.91 22.54 -5.39
CA GLN A 3 -14.62 21.31 -6.13
C GLN A 3 -13.33 20.63 -5.64
N ILE A 4 -12.36 21.42 -5.18
CA ILE A 4 -11.14 20.95 -4.51
C ILE A 4 -11.47 20.07 -3.28
N ASP A 5 -12.47 20.43 -2.47
CA ASP A 5 -12.89 19.62 -1.31
C ASP A 5 -13.52 18.29 -1.74
N MET A 6 -14.26 18.28 -2.85
CA MET A 6 -14.86 17.07 -3.41
C MET A 6 -13.79 16.10 -3.91
N ILE A 7 -12.72 16.62 -4.50
CA ILE A 7 -11.58 15.83 -5.03
C ILE A 7 -10.73 15.29 -3.89
N ARG A 8 -10.41 16.11 -2.88
CA ARG A 8 -9.73 15.64 -1.66
C ARG A 8 -10.52 14.52 -0.98
N LYS A 9 -11.85 14.61 -0.95
CA LYS A 9 -12.71 13.53 -0.45
C LYS A 9 -12.62 12.26 -1.31
N ARG A 10 -12.52 12.38 -2.63
CA ARG A 10 -12.32 11.22 -3.53
C ARG A 10 -10.94 10.59 -3.35
N GLN A 11 -9.87 11.38 -3.30
CA GLN A 11 -8.51 10.89 -3.01
C GLN A 11 -8.47 10.19 -1.65
N LEU A 12 -9.06 10.79 -0.60
CA LEU A 12 -9.16 10.18 0.72
C LEU A 12 -9.98 8.88 0.72
N ALA A 13 -11.10 8.84 0.00
CA ALA A 13 -11.92 7.63 -0.11
C ALA A 13 -11.18 6.49 -0.82
N ILE A 14 -10.40 6.79 -1.86
CA ILE A 14 -9.55 5.81 -2.54
C ILE A 14 -8.42 5.35 -1.60
N ALA A 15 -7.76 6.29 -0.93
CA ALA A 15 -6.70 5.99 0.02
C ALA A 15 -7.19 5.09 1.17
N LEU A 16 -8.38 5.37 1.73
CA LEU A 16 -8.98 4.55 2.78
C LEU A 16 -9.45 3.19 2.25
N GLY A 17 -10.07 3.17 1.06
CA GLY A 17 -10.58 1.94 0.43
C GLY A 17 -9.50 0.94 0.06
N VAL A 18 -8.29 1.41 -0.23
CA VAL A 18 -7.14 0.55 -0.57
C VAL A 18 -6.20 0.36 0.62
N GLY A 19 -5.98 1.41 1.41
CA GLY A 19 -5.09 1.40 2.56
C GLY A 19 -5.58 0.48 3.67
N ILE A 20 -6.86 0.52 4.04
CA ILE A 20 -7.39 -0.31 5.13
C ILE A 20 -7.26 -1.81 4.82
N PRO A 21 -7.69 -2.32 3.65
CA PRO A 21 -7.48 -3.74 3.31
C PRO A 21 -6.01 -4.14 3.23
N TYR A 22 -5.15 -3.26 2.70
CA TYR A 22 -3.72 -3.52 2.62
C TYR A 22 -3.07 -3.58 4.01
N PHE A 23 -3.41 -2.66 4.93
CA PHE A 23 -2.94 -2.72 6.32
C PHE A 23 -3.39 -4.00 7.01
N ALA A 24 -4.65 -4.40 6.84
CA ALA A 24 -5.16 -5.66 7.37
C ALA A 24 -4.36 -6.86 6.82
N PHE A 25 -4.08 -6.87 5.51
CA PHE A 25 -3.26 -7.90 4.87
C PHE A 25 -1.85 -7.98 5.46
N VAL A 26 -1.15 -6.84 5.62
CA VAL A 26 0.20 -6.80 6.21
C VAL A 26 0.18 -7.35 7.63
N ILE A 27 -0.78 -6.92 8.46
CA ILE A 27 -0.93 -7.42 9.84
C ILE A 27 -1.18 -8.93 9.84
N SER A 28 -2.04 -9.44 8.94
CA SER A 28 -2.29 -10.88 8.82
C SER A 28 -1.05 -11.68 8.42
N ILE A 29 -0.22 -11.18 7.50
CA ILE A 29 1.04 -11.83 7.13
C ILE A 29 2.01 -11.85 8.30
N PHE A 30 2.15 -10.75 9.04
CA PHE A 30 2.98 -10.71 10.24
C PHE A 30 2.52 -11.71 11.30
N LEU A 31 1.20 -11.78 11.56
CA LEU A 31 0.61 -12.75 12.50
C LEU A 31 0.85 -14.19 12.05
N LEU A 32 0.66 -14.50 10.76
CA LEU A 32 0.88 -15.83 10.21
C LEU A 32 2.34 -16.26 10.36
N VAL A 33 3.27 -15.37 10.05
CA VAL A 33 4.71 -15.63 10.16
C VAL A 33 5.14 -15.76 11.63
N TYR A 34 4.57 -14.97 12.53
CA TYR A 34 4.80 -15.08 13.97
C TYR A 34 4.29 -16.40 14.55
N LEU A 35 3.12 -16.88 14.10
CA LEU A 35 2.53 -18.15 14.54
C LEU A 35 3.29 -19.38 14.04
N LEU A 36 4.04 -19.27 12.93
CA LEU A 36 4.98 -20.31 12.45
C LEU A 36 6.26 -20.43 13.33
N GLY A 37 6.23 -19.79 14.50
CA GLY A 37 7.32 -19.19 15.27
C GLY A 37 8.48 -20.04 15.79
N ASP A 38 8.56 -21.34 15.53
CA ASP A 38 9.76 -22.12 15.88
C ASP A 38 10.48 -22.70 14.67
N ALA A 39 9.72 -23.11 13.63
CA ALA A 39 10.29 -23.74 12.44
C ALA A 39 11.06 -22.74 11.55
N VAL A 40 10.59 -21.50 11.50
CA VAL A 40 11.14 -20.44 10.63
C VAL A 40 12.18 -19.57 11.36
N ALA A 41 12.07 -19.46 12.69
CA ALA A 41 12.98 -18.64 13.50
C ALA A 41 14.40 -19.22 13.61
N GLN A 42 14.54 -20.54 13.46
CA GLN A 42 15.85 -21.23 13.53
C GLN A 42 16.68 -21.13 12.24
N VAL A 43 16.07 -20.67 11.14
CA VAL A 43 16.76 -20.54 9.86
C VAL A 43 17.19 -19.08 9.68
N SER A 44 18.49 -18.85 9.60
CA SER A 44 19.06 -17.54 9.24
C SER A 44 19.65 -17.57 7.83
N ILE A 45 19.40 -16.50 7.07
CA ILE A 45 20.00 -16.24 5.77
C ILE A 45 20.72 -14.89 5.87
N LEU A 46 22.03 -14.87 5.61
CA LEU A 46 22.86 -13.66 5.71
C LEU A 46 22.76 -12.98 7.09
N ASP A 47 22.78 -13.76 8.18
CA ASP A 47 22.58 -13.31 9.56
C ASP A 47 21.21 -12.65 9.85
N PHE A 48 20.27 -12.69 8.90
CA PHE A 48 18.89 -12.27 9.12
C PHE A 48 17.97 -13.50 9.27
N PRO A 49 17.06 -13.48 10.26
CA PRO A 49 16.04 -14.52 10.37
C PRO A 49 15.18 -14.66 9.11
N LEU A 50 14.91 -15.90 8.70
CA LEU A 50 14.15 -16.23 7.49
C LEU A 50 12.75 -15.58 7.47
N HIS A 51 12.14 -15.40 8.64
CA HIS A 51 10.83 -14.77 8.74
C HIS A 51 10.81 -13.32 8.22
N TYR A 52 11.89 -12.56 8.39
CA TYR A 52 11.99 -11.21 7.82
C TYR A 52 12.09 -11.23 6.30
N TRP A 53 12.83 -12.19 5.75
CA TRP A 53 12.92 -12.39 4.30
C TRP A 53 11.56 -12.78 3.70
N LEU A 54 10.82 -13.66 4.35
CA LEU A 54 9.49 -14.07 3.90
C LEU A 54 8.51 -12.89 3.89
N VAL A 55 8.50 -12.08 4.95
CA VAL A 55 7.67 -10.86 5.00
C VAL A 55 8.12 -9.88 3.92
N ALA A 56 9.42 -9.63 3.76
CA ALA A 56 9.93 -8.73 2.74
C ALA A 56 9.51 -9.16 1.33
N ILE A 57 9.71 -10.43 0.97
CA ILE A 57 9.38 -10.95 -0.37
C ILE A 57 7.87 -10.99 -0.59
N ALA A 58 7.06 -11.32 0.42
CA ALA A 58 5.60 -11.37 0.28
C ALA A 58 4.99 -9.97 0.22
N VAL A 59 5.45 -9.05 1.08
CA VAL A 59 4.82 -7.75 1.26
C VAL A 59 5.36 -6.71 0.29
N TYR A 60 6.68 -6.61 0.06
CA TYR A 60 7.25 -5.51 -0.74
C TYR A 60 6.73 -5.45 -2.17
N PRO A 61 6.68 -6.55 -2.96
CA PRO A 61 6.19 -6.49 -4.33
C PRO A 61 4.72 -6.04 -4.41
N ILE A 62 3.90 -6.51 -3.47
CA ILE A 62 2.49 -6.11 -3.36
C ILE A 62 2.40 -4.63 -3.01
N THR A 63 3.21 -4.17 -2.06
CA THR A 63 3.28 -2.77 -1.63
C THR A 63 3.66 -1.84 -2.78
N TRP A 64 4.72 -2.18 -3.51
CA TRP A 64 5.17 -1.43 -4.66
C TRP A 64 4.12 -1.40 -5.77
N GLY A 65 3.49 -2.53 -6.06
CA GLY A 65 2.41 -2.59 -7.05
C GLY A 65 1.22 -1.70 -6.70
N LEU A 66 0.76 -1.76 -5.45
CA LEU A 66 -0.32 -0.89 -4.95
C LEU A 66 0.08 0.58 -4.94
N PHE A 67 1.32 0.89 -4.56
CA PHE A 67 1.83 2.25 -4.53
C PHE A 67 1.89 2.86 -5.93
N ILE A 68 2.46 2.16 -6.91
CA ILE A 68 2.50 2.60 -8.31
C ILE A 68 1.08 2.83 -8.85
N TRP A 69 0.16 1.90 -8.57
CA TRP A 69 -1.23 2.03 -9.00
C TRP A 69 -1.92 3.24 -8.35
N TYR A 70 -1.73 3.43 -7.04
CA TYR A 70 -2.32 4.53 -6.29
C TYR A 70 -1.81 5.89 -6.77
N VAL A 71 -0.49 6.03 -6.94
CA VAL A 71 0.12 7.27 -7.46
C VAL A 71 -0.37 7.56 -8.88
N GLY A 72 -0.44 6.54 -9.75
CA GLY A 72 -0.96 6.72 -11.10
C GLY A 72 -2.43 7.19 -11.11
N LYS A 73 -3.26 6.67 -10.20
CA LYS A 73 -4.65 7.12 -10.03
C LYS A 73 -4.74 8.53 -9.47
N ALA A 74 -3.88 8.89 -8.52
CA ALA A 74 -3.84 10.23 -7.96
C ALA A 74 -3.44 11.28 -9.01
N ASN A 75 -2.39 11.00 -9.80
CA ASN A 75 -1.94 11.89 -10.87
C ASN A 75 -3.02 12.07 -11.94
N ALA A 76 -3.69 11.00 -12.39
CA ALA A 76 -4.77 11.12 -13.36
C ALA A 76 -5.93 11.99 -12.86
N MET A 77 -6.22 11.96 -11.55
CA MET A 77 -7.21 12.86 -10.94
C MET A 77 -6.74 14.31 -10.87
N GLU A 78 -5.43 14.56 -10.76
CA GLU A 78 -4.85 15.91 -10.82
C GLU A 78 -4.83 16.45 -12.25
N ASP A 79 -4.49 15.61 -13.24
CA ASP A 79 -4.53 15.95 -14.66
C ASP A 79 -5.96 16.32 -15.12
N GLU A 80 -6.99 15.61 -14.63
CA GLU A 80 -8.40 15.94 -14.87
C GLU A 80 -8.77 17.34 -14.36
N ILE A 81 -8.14 17.80 -13.27
CA ILE A 81 -8.35 19.14 -12.70
C ILE A 81 -7.70 20.19 -13.58
N GLU A 82 -6.44 19.97 -13.97
CA GLU A 82 -5.70 20.91 -14.81
C GLU A 82 -6.39 21.09 -16.17
N ALA A 83 -6.88 20.00 -16.77
CA ALA A 83 -7.65 20.08 -18.02
C ALA A 83 -9.00 20.83 -17.88
N THR A 84 -9.61 20.81 -16.69
CA THR A 84 -10.91 21.45 -16.46
C THR A 84 -10.78 22.92 -16.02
N PHE A 85 -9.67 23.30 -15.38
CA PHE A 85 -9.48 24.60 -14.72
C PHE A 85 -8.23 25.37 -15.15
N GLY A 86 -7.36 24.80 -15.99
CA GLY A 86 -6.13 25.42 -16.46
C GLY A 86 -6.27 26.26 -17.73
N GLU A 87 -7.47 26.33 -18.33
CA GLU A 87 -7.77 27.16 -19.51
C GLU A 87 -8.44 28.52 -19.18
N GLU A 88 -8.32 29.02 -17.95
CA GLU A 88 -8.59 30.44 -17.61
C GLU A 88 -7.30 31.27 -17.45
#